data_AF-A0AAN8Q893-F1
#
_entry.id   AF-A0AAN8Q893-F1
#
_cell.length_a   1.000
_cell.length_b   1.000
_cell.length_c   1.000
_cell.angle_alpha   90.00
_cell.angle_beta   90.00
_cell.angle_gamma   90.00
#
_symmetry.space_group_name_H-M   'P 1'
#
loop_
_entity.id
_entity.type
_entity.pdbx_description
1 polymer ?
#
loop_
_entity_poly.entity_id
_entity_poly.type
_entity_poly.pdbx_seq_one_letter_code
_entity_poly.pdbx_strand_id
1 'polypeptide(L)'
;MMSEHRSDNTLINGTDSVSHEELETGLKRIKHDFRAQVMKAEAIPEELPFISDDKETSNNSELGYVETIFLDDETQQERRTKKFLGTPLPGTGVSNIPCSGCGATLHCEDPYLPGYMRGEKFTTLTTDELRESVCQRCHLILNSNLCLDVKVDAKDYARIISNIKATYPLVIVMVDLLDIENSIFPNLFKSIGRNKQLFIVGNKVDLIPKDQPGYLQSVKSSLVNACEKAGLNKYNNIKNVSLISAKTGYGIEELIDRLLVNWGINGDVYLLGSTNTGKSTLFNALLQSDYCKSHVRDLIHRATTSIWSGTTLNLLKFPIMNPEPWKLVKRRVRLLKVKSEEMEEKKIEKRSTTVEIKPYSETILTANIEPTDFRGDLTIEKEAEVGNDVEFVGFERTKSGEVIDNIKDSDNIEKKKLSDLEKQFINVRWLYDTPGVIKTEQIVNLLKREEVKIITPKKRLIPRVFMFKPGEVMFITGLSRLDYIQGQNPIAITVFTDISLPVITLKSSDADSYYSKNIGGNKLKVPIDNTDHLPSLVARYFEVIGNGTRTLTADIQLSSLGWVSIAIQRAEVIGLRVYTPGGYGCHLRETPVLSNYKKFQGPRIKGTNRYKWTIPS
;
A
#
# COMPACT_ATOMS: atom_id res chain seq x y z
N MET A 1 -18.39 20.99 -58.59
CA MET A 1 -18.49 19.74 -59.36
C MET A 1 -17.78 19.94 -60.69
N MET A 2 -16.49 19.59 -60.76
CA MET A 2 -15.76 19.44 -62.02
C MET A 2 -14.80 18.27 -61.83
N SER A 3 -14.68 17.42 -62.84
CA SER A 3 -13.92 16.17 -62.82
C SER A 3 -12.69 16.29 -63.72
N GLU A 4 -11.50 16.01 -63.18
CA GLU A 4 -10.26 16.01 -63.94
C GLU A 4 -9.94 14.62 -64.53
N HIS A 5 -9.29 14.61 -65.69
CA HIS A 5 -8.71 13.44 -66.33
C HIS A 5 -7.20 13.36 -66.07
N ARG A 6 -6.66 12.13 -66.04
CA ARG A 6 -5.35 11.64 -66.59
C ARG A 6 -4.20 12.68 -66.77
N SER A 7 -2.92 12.44 -66.52
CA SER A 7 -2.06 11.24 -66.27
C SER A 7 -0.60 11.77 -66.20
N ASP A 8 0.45 11.10 -65.72
CA ASP A 8 0.68 9.78 -65.07
C ASP A 8 2.05 9.84 -64.34
N ASN A 9 2.42 8.84 -63.52
CA ASN A 9 3.84 8.55 -63.24
C ASN A 9 4.09 7.18 -62.57
N THR A 10 5.02 6.42 -63.14
CA THR A 10 5.57 5.15 -62.61
C THR A 10 6.62 5.38 -61.52
N LEU A 11 6.75 4.45 -60.55
CA LEU A 11 8.03 3.89 -60.07
C LEU A 11 7.80 2.79 -58.98
N ILE A 12 8.41 1.62 -59.21
CA ILE A 12 8.91 0.60 -58.25
C ILE A 12 8.02 0.21 -57.06
N ASN A 13 7.56 -1.05 -57.04
CA ASN A 13 7.40 -1.85 -55.82
C ASN A 13 7.64 -3.33 -56.14
N GLY A 14 8.63 -3.93 -55.50
CA GLY A 14 8.86 -5.37 -55.46
C GLY A 14 8.90 -5.81 -54.00
N THR A 15 7.95 -6.65 -53.59
CA THR A 15 7.91 -7.27 -52.26
C THR A 15 7.46 -8.71 -52.41
N ASP A 16 8.40 -9.65 -52.33
CA ASP A 16 8.08 -11.06 -52.19
C ASP A 16 7.37 -11.28 -50.85
N SER A 17 6.19 -11.87 -50.89
CA SER A 17 5.39 -12.18 -49.69
C SER A 17 5.60 -13.64 -49.31
N VAL A 18 6.48 -13.88 -48.32
CA VAL A 18 6.64 -15.21 -47.71
C VAL A 18 5.31 -15.63 -47.08
N SER A 19 4.89 -16.86 -47.33
CA SER A 19 3.56 -17.32 -46.98
C SER A 19 3.43 -17.64 -45.48
N HIS A 20 2.22 -17.50 -44.95
CA HIS A 20 1.95 -17.72 -43.52
C HIS A 20 2.19 -19.18 -43.08
N GLU A 21 2.12 -20.14 -44.02
CA GLU A 21 2.38 -21.56 -43.78
C GLU A 21 3.88 -21.88 -43.60
N GLU A 22 4.76 -21.16 -44.29
CA GLU A 22 6.23 -21.32 -44.15
C GLU A 22 6.70 -20.86 -42.76
N LEU A 23 6.10 -19.79 -42.22
CA LEU A 23 6.35 -19.34 -40.86
C LEU A 23 5.85 -20.35 -39.81
N GLU A 24 4.66 -20.92 -39.99
CA GLU A 24 4.13 -21.94 -39.06
C GLU A 24 4.94 -23.25 -39.07
N THR A 25 5.36 -23.71 -40.24
CA THR A 25 6.17 -24.94 -40.37
C THR A 25 7.57 -24.76 -39.80
N GLY A 26 8.18 -23.57 -39.98
CA GLY A 26 9.41 -23.18 -39.28
C GLY A 26 9.26 -23.21 -37.76
N LEU A 27 8.19 -22.62 -37.22
CA LEU A 27 7.94 -22.57 -35.78
C LEU A 27 7.71 -23.97 -35.15
N LYS A 28 7.08 -24.89 -35.89
CA LYS A 28 6.86 -26.28 -35.45
C LYS A 28 8.18 -27.08 -35.39
N ARG A 29 9.09 -26.89 -36.36
CA ARG A 29 10.45 -27.50 -36.33
C ARG A 29 11.27 -27.04 -35.11
N ILE A 30 11.34 -25.74 -34.87
CA ILE A 30 12.13 -25.17 -33.76
C ILE A 30 11.64 -25.69 -32.39
N LYS A 31 10.31 -25.82 -32.19
CA LYS A 31 9.75 -26.38 -30.95
C LYS A 31 10.05 -27.88 -30.75
N HIS A 32 10.22 -28.63 -31.82
CA HIS A 32 10.55 -30.05 -31.75
C HIS A 32 12.00 -30.27 -31.29
N ASP A 33 12.95 -29.56 -31.90
CA ASP A 33 14.38 -29.69 -31.56
C ASP A 33 14.68 -29.21 -30.13
N PHE A 34 13.99 -28.16 -29.66
CA PHE A 34 14.10 -27.69 -28.28
C PHE A 34 13.66 -28.75 -27.27
N ARG A 35 12.59 -29.50 -27.56
CA ARG A 35 12.07 -30.56 -26.67
C ARG A 35 12.99 -31.77 -26.61
N ALA A 36 13.71 -32.07 -27.70
CA ALA A 36 14.73 -33.12 -27.75
C ALA A 36 16.01 -32.76 -26.98
N GLN A 37 16.35 -31.47 -26.85
CA GLN A 37 17.49 -31.01 -26.06
C GLN A 37 17.21 -31.04 -24.55
N VAL A 38 16.01 -30.64 -24.10
CA VAL A 38 15.62 -30.67 -22.68
C VAL A 38 15.62 -32.11 -22.13
N MET A 39 15.12 -33.09 -22.89
CA MET A 39 15.11 -34.51 -22.52
C MET A 39 16.50 -35.15 -22.34
N LYS A 40 17.59 -34.48 -22.75
CA LYS A 40 18.97 -34.96 -22.57
C LYS A 40 19.68 -34.41 -21.33
N ALA A 41 19.05 -33.50 -20.57
CA ALA A 41 19.68 -32.79 -19.46
C ALA A 41 19.29 -33.30 -18.06
N GLU A 42 18.33 -34.22 -17.95
CA GLU A 42 17.81 -34.72 -16.66
C GLU A 42 18.07 -36.24 -16.50
N ALA A 43 19.23 -36.58 -15.94
CA ALA A 43 19.57 -37.92 -15.45
C ALA A 43 20.68 -37.82 -14.38
N ILE A 44 20.79 -38.84 -13.51
CA ILE A 44 21.79 -39.07 -12.42
C ILE A 44 21.30 -38.57 -11.03
N PRO A 45 21.47 -39.35 -9.93
CA PRO A 45 20.31 -39.79 -9.13
C PRO A 45 20.37 -39.55 -7.59
N GLU A 46 19.44 -40.16 -6.85
CA GLU A 46 19.29 -40.14 -5.39
C GLU A 46 20.32 -41.03 -4.63
N GLU A 47 20.79 -40.60 -3.45
CA GLU A 47 20.70 -41.31 -2.14
C GLU A 47 21.65 -40.76 -1.02
N LEU A 48 21.05 -40.35 0.11
CA LEU A 48 21.46 -40.59 1.54
C LEU A 48 22.85 -40.11 2.09
N PRO A 49 23.12 -40.10 3.43
CA PRO A 49 22.27 -40.43 4.60
C PRO A 49 22.20 -39.39 5.75
N PHE A 50 21.37 -39.70 6.76
CA PHE A 50 21.30 -39.08 8.11
C PHE A 50 22.57 -39.29 8.96
N ILE A 51 22.90 -38.33 9.84
CA ILE A 51 23.64 -38.55 11.10
C ILE A 51 23.04 -37.65 12.21
N SER A 52 22.83 -38.23 13.39
CA SER A 52 22.49 -37.57 14.67
C SER A 52 23.71 -37.52 15.59
N ASP A 53 23.78 -36.58 16.54
CA ASP A 53 24.27 -36.87 17.91
C ASP A 53 24.05 -35.71 18.90
N ASP A 54 23.91 -36.06 20.18
CA ASP A 54 23.63 -35.19 21.34
C ASP A 54 24.89 -34.85 22.18
N LYS A 55 24.69 -33.94 23.16
CA LYS A 55 25.34 -33.81 24.50
C LYS A 55 26.27 -32.61 24.79
N GLU A 56 25.67 -31.63 25.48
CA GLU A 56 25.90 -31.27 26.90
C GLU A 56 27.31 -31.05 27.52
N THR A 57 27.32 -30.06 28.46
CA THR A 57 28.25 -29.84 29.61
C THR A 57 29.71 -29.39 29.33
N SER A 58 30.38 -28.57 30.16
CA SER A 58 29.96 -27.65 31.25
C SER A 58 31.14 -26.81 31.80
N ASN A 59 30.82 -25.69 32.45
CA ASN A 59 31.49 -25.10 33.64
C ASN A 59 32.75 -24.20 33.56
N ASN A 60 32.71 -23.25 34.53
CA ASN A 60 33.75 -22.43 35.17
C ASN A 60 34.44 -21.32 34.34
N SER A 61 34.41 -20.01 34.64
CA SER A 61 34.28 -19.17 35.86
C SER A 61 35.61 -18.54 36.29
N GLU A 62 35.73 -17.21 36.19
CA GLU A 62 36.26 -16.34 37.26
C GLU A 62 36.08 -14.84 36.92
N LEU A 63 36.02 -13.97 37.94
CA LEU A 63 35.83 -12.53 37.81
C LEU A 63 37.16 -11.78 37.65
N GLY A 64 37.12 -10.66 36.92
CA GLY A 64 38.24 -9.70 36.86
C GLY A 64 37.77 -8.30 36.45
N TYR A 65 37.40 -7.47 37.43
CA TYR A 65 37.07 -6.05 37.24
C TYR A 65 38.35 -5.23 36.99
N VAL A 66 38.40 -4.46 35.90
CA VAL A 66 39.20 -3.21 35.82
C VAL A 66 38.33 -2.16 35.11
N GLU A 67 38.11 -1.03 35.78
CA GLU A 67 37.18 0.01 35.36
C GLU A 67 37.75 1.01 34.33
N THR A 68 36.85 1.48 33.46
CA THR A 68 36.81 2.81 32.84
C THR A 68 37.97 3.28 31.92
N ILE A 69 37.61 3.68 30.69
CA ILE A 69 37.37 5.10 30.34
C ILE A 69 36.50 5.16 29.06
N PHE A 70 35.28 5.68 29.23
CA PHE A 70 34.32 6.26 28.28
C PHE A 70 34.45 6.06 26.76
N LEU A 71 33.37 5.58 26.14
CA LEU A 71 32.52 6.39 25.26
C LEU A 71 31.15 5.71 25.03
N ASP A 72 30.11 6.19 25.73
CA ASP A 72 28.72 5.77 25.54
C ASP A 72 28.13 6.38 24.25
N ASP A 73 27.55 5.55 23.37
CA ASP A 73 26.47 6.00 22.46
C ASP A 73 25.52 4.87 22.01
N GLU A 74 25.21 3.92 22.91
CA GLU A 74 24.11 2.97 22.68
C GLU A 74 22.77 3.71 22.68
N THR A 75 22.18 3.84 21.50
CA THR A 75 21.02 4.71 21.28
C THR A 75 19.85 4.41 22.23
N GLN A 76 19.24 5.47 22.79
CA GLN A 76 18.10 5.39 23.71
C GLN A 76 16.86 4.66 23.15
N GLN A 77 16.85 4.36 21.85
CA GLN A 77 15.69 3.85 21.13
C GLN A 77 15.47 2.35 21.36
N GLU A 78 16.54 1.55 21.51
CA GLU A 78 16.43 0.11 21.82
C GLU A 78 15.99 -0.14 23.27
N ARG A 79 16.50 0.66 24.22
CA ARG A 79 16.04 0.63 25.62
C ARG A 79 14.56 1.03 25.72
N ARG A 80 14.05 1.87 24.81
CA ARG A 80 12.62 2.24 24.72
C ARG A 80 11.74 1.13 24.12
N THR A 81 12.18 0.43 23.07
CA THR A 81 11.40 -0.68 22.47
C THR A 81 11.33 -1.90 23.39
N LYS A 82 12.44 -2.30 24.04
CA LYS A 82 12.43 -3.38 25.04
C LYS A 82 11.51 -3.04 26.24
N LYS A 83 11.52 -1.80 26.74
CA LYS A 83 10.57 -1.35 27.79
C LYS A 83 9.09 -1.38 27.39
N PHE A 84 8.78 -1.32 26.09
CA PHE A 84 7.38 -1.27 25.64
C PHE A 84 6.78 -2.64 25.30
N LEU A 85 7.58 -3.62 24.89
CA LEU A 85 7.07 -4.91 24.39
C LEU A 85 6.63 -5.86 25.50
N GLY A 86 7.17 -5.70 26.72
CA GLY A 86 6.86 -6.53 27.89
C GLY A 86 7.37 -7.97 27.79
N THR A 87 7.48 -8.63 28.93
CA THR A 87 8.02 -10.00 29.02
C THR A 87 6.92 -11.02 28.67
N PRO A 88 7.09 -11.85 27.62
CA PRO A 88 6.19 -12.97 27.36
C PRO A 88 6.44 -14.09 28.37
N LEU A 89 5.38 -14.84 28.69
CA LEU A 89 5.41 -16.04 29.53
C LEU A 89 4.82 -17.22 28.73
N PRO A 90 5.65 -17.95 27.96
CA PRO A 90 5.18 -19.14 27.23
C PRO A 90 4.74 -20.23 28.21
N GLY A 91 3.55 -20.82 27.98
CA GLY A 91 3.05 -21.96 28.76
C GLY A 91 2.04 -21.63 29.87
N THR A 92 1.66 -20.36 30.06
CA THR A 92 0.60 -19.96 31.01
C THR A 92 -0.83 -20.15 30.50
N GLY A 93 -1.01 -20.44 29.21
CA GLY A 93 -2.30 -20.70 28.59
C GLY A 93 -3.09 -19.44 28.22
N VAL A 94 -4.03 -19.61 27.29
CA VAL A 94 -4.93 -18.55 26.82
C VAL A 94 -6.12 -18.43 27.79
N SER A 95 -6.44 -17.21 28.24
CA SER A 95 -7.67 -17.01 29.02
C SER A 95 -8.90 -16.97 28.12
N ASN A 96 -10.03 -17.47 28.62
CA ASN A 96 -11.33 -17.33 27.97
C ASN A 96 -11.94 -15.92 28.10
N ILE A 97 -11.16 -14.91 28.51
CA ILE A 97 -11.62 -13.55 28.77
C ILE A 97 -11.28 -12.66 27.56
N PRO A 98 -12.28 -12.04 26.89
CA PRO A 98 -12.02 -11.15 25.78
C PRO A 98 -11.52 -9.78 26.25
N CYS A 99 -10.53 -9.23 25.54
CA CYS A 99 -10.06 -7.85 25.67
C CYS A 99 -11.20 -6.84 25.45
N SER A 100 -11.42 -5.90 26.38
CA SER A 100 -12.43 -4.85 26.24
C SER A 100 -12.26 -3.97 24.99
N GLY A 101 -11.01 -3.82 24.52
CA GLY A 101 -10.68 -3.02 23.35
C GLY A 101 -10.80 -3.74 22.00
N CYS A 102 -10.40 -5.01 21.88
CA CYS A 102 -10.36 -5.74 20.59
C CYS A 102 -11.02 -7.12 20.57
N GLY A 103 -11.71 -7.54 21.63
CA GLY A 103 -12.45 -8.80 21.71
C GLY A 103 -11.61 -10.09 21.67
N ALA A 104 -10.33 -10.02 21.32
CA ALA A 104 -9.43 -11.16 21.33
C ALA A 104 -9.20 -11.66 22.77
N THR A 105 -9.14 -12.98 22.93
CA THR A 105 -8.83 -13.66 24.20
C THR A 105 -7.51 -13.19 24.76
N LEU A 106 -7.51 -12.70 26.01
CA LEU A 106 -6.31 -12.21 26.66
C LEU A 106 -5.35 -13.38 26.93
N HIS A 107 -4.07 -13.20 26.60
CA HIS A 107 -3.00 -14.19 26.82
C HIS A 107 -1.68 -13.44 27.03
N CYS A 108 -0.64 -14.12 27.52
CA CYS A 108 0.71 -13.54 27.67
C CYS A 108 1.83 -14.34 26.99
N GLU A 109 1.47 -15.23 26.06
CA GLU A 109 2.40 -16.15 25.40
C GLU A 109 3.27 -15.49 24.31
N ASP A 110 2.69 -14.71 23.38
CA ASP A 110 3.40 -14.15 22.22
C ASP A 110 2.97 -12.69 21.93
N PRO A 111 3.90 -11.70 21.93
CA PRO A 111 3.62 -10.29 21.65
C PRO A 111 3.14 -9.97 20.22
N TYR A 112 3.22 -10.93 19.29
CA TYR A 112 2.79 -10.79 17.90
C TYR A 112 1.36 -11.32 17.63
N LEU A 113 0.77 -12.05 18.58
CA LEU A 113 -0.59 -12.58 18.48
C LEU A 113 -1.66 -11.60 19.03
N PRO A 114 -2.90 -11.65 18.53
CA PRO A 114 -3.98 -10.77 18.99
C PRO A 114 -4.48 -11.18 20.38
N GLY A 115 -4.56 -10.21 21.29
CA GLY A 115 -4.96 -10.44 22.69
C GLY A 115 -3.80 -10.37 23.68
N TYR A 116 -2.55 -10.31 23.21
CA TYR A 116 -1.37 -10.26 24.08
C TYR A 116 -1.41 -9.13 25.11
N MET A 117 -1.18 -9.50 26.36
CA MET A 117 -0.93 -8.64 27.50
C MET A 117 0.40 -9.06 28.15
N ARG A 118 1.13 -8.11 28.73
CA ARG A 118 2.38 -8.40 29.45
C ARG A 118 2.13 -9.40 30.58
N GLY A 119 3.00 -10.41 30.73
CA GLY A 119 2.84 -11.45 31.76
C GLY A 119 2.68 -10.88 33.17
N GLU A 120 3.48 -9.87 33.53
CA GLU A 120 3.42 -9.11 34.79
C GLU A 120 2.02 -8.56 35.11
N LYS A 121 1.24 -8.16 34.09
CA LYS A 121 -0.11 -7.61 34.25
C LYS A 121 -1.18 -8.70 34.13
N PHE A 122 -0.98 -9.67 33.25
CA PHE A 122 -1.90 -10.78 33.06
C PHE A 122 -1.98 -11.71 34.28
N THR A 123 -0.88 -11.88 35.01
CA THR A 123 -0.80 -12.72 36.23
C THR A 123 -1.23 -12.01 37.52
N THR A 124 -1.33 -10.68 37.52
CA THR A 124 -1.67 -9.89 38.71
C THR A 124 -3.13 -9.43 38.75
N LEU A 125 -3.80 -9.35 37.60
CA LEU A 125 -5.21 -8.95 37.52
C LEU A 125 -6.15 -10.12 37.79
N THR A 126 -7.24 -9.84 38.51
CA THR A 126 -8.35 -10.77 38.70
C THR A 126 -9.21 -10.92 37.43
N THR A 127 -10.10 -11.92 37.40
CA THR A 127 -10.95 -12.21 36.23
C THR A 127 -11.88 -11.07 35.84
N ASP A 128 -12.30 -10.23 36.79
CA ASP A 128 -13.19 -9.09 36.50
C ASP A 128 -12.39 -7.86 36.06
N GLU A 129 -11.23 -7.58 36.65
CA GLU A 129 -10.32 -6.55 36.16
C GLU A 129 -9.78 -6.88 34.75
N LEU A 130 -9.58 -8.17 34.44
CA LEU A 130 -9.21 -8.63 33.10
C LEU A 130 -10.31 -8.30 32.06
N ARG A 131 -11.60 -8.36 32.42
CA ARG A 131 -12.72 -8.00 31.52
C ARG A 131 -12.73 -6.53 31.16
N GLU A 132 -12.35 -5.64 32.07
CA GLU A 132 -12.22 -4.20 31.80
C GLU A 132 -10.90 -3.87 31.08
N SER A 133 -9.88 -4.70 31.25
CA SER A 133 -8.54 -4.46 30.73
C SER A 133 -8.41 -4.57 29.20
N VAL A 134 -7.49 -3.76 28.66
CA VAL A 134 -7.13 -3.76 27.23
C VAL A 134 -5.80 -4.47 26.99
N CYS A 135 -5.71 -5.25 25.92
CA CYS A 135 -4.47 -5.88 25.45
C CYS A 135 -3.44 -4.83 25.04
N GLN A 136 -2.16 -5.22 24.93
CA GLN A 136 -1.05 -4.33 24.60
C GLN A 136 -1.25 -3.60 23.26
N ARG A 137 -1.86 -4.27 22.27
CA ARG A 137 -2.20 -3.66 20.98
C ARG A 137 -3.22 -2.52 21.14
N CYS A 138 -4.29 -2.74 21.89
CA CYS A 138 -5.29 -1.70 22.18
C CYS A 138 -4.69 -0.55 22.99
N HIS A 139 -3.88 -0.86 24.00
CA HIS A 139 -3.18 0.15 24.80
C HIS A 139 -2.26 1.05 23.95
N LEU A 140 -1.51 0.46 23.01
CA LEU A 140 -0.64 1.19 22.08
C LEU A 140 -1.43 2.06 21.08
N ILE A 141 -2.56 1.56 20.59
CA ILE A 141 -3.45 2.34 19.71
C ILE A 141 -4.03 3.55 20.47
N LEU A 142 -4.57 3.32 21.68
CA LEU A 142 -5.19 4.36 22.51
C LEU A 142 -4.19 5.44 22.97
N ASN A 143 -3.00 5.03 23.42
CA ASN A 143 -2.06 5.94 24.09
C ASN A 143 -0.92 6.47 23.20
N SER A 144 -0.70 5.90 22.02
CA SER A 144 0.50 6.24 21.21
C SER A 144 0.30 6.28 19.69
N ASN A 145 -0.93 6.12 19.18
CA ASN A 145 -1.24 6.04 17.74
C ASN A 145 -0.40 4.97 16.99
N LEU A 146 0.11 3.97 17.71
CA LEU A 146 1.05 2.98 17.20
C LEU A 146 0.35 1.64 16.97
N CYS A 147 -0.20 1.45 15.77
CA CYS A 147 -0.80 0.17 15.39
C CYS A 147 0.25 -0.94 15.29
N LEU A 148 0.12 -1.99 16.10
CA LEU A 148 0.77 -3.27 15.80
C LEU A 148 0.06 -3.91 14.60
N ASP A 149 0.80 -4.14 13.53
CA ASP A 149 0.37 -4.95 12.38
C ASP A 149 0.17 -6.40 12.82
N VAL A 150 -1.09 -6.79 13.03
CA VAL A 150 -1.45 -8.20 13.19
C VAL A 150 -1.46 -8.82 11.79
N LYS A 151 -0.54 -9.77 11.60
CA LYS A 151 -0.44 -10.59 10.40
C LYS A 151 -1.59 -11.62 10.42
N VAL A 152 -2.35 -11.71 9.33
CA VAL A 152 -3.44 -12.69 9.18
C VAL A 152 -3.08 -13.64 8.03
N ASP A 153 -3.19 -14.96 8.29
CA ASP A 153 -2.98 -16.00 7.29
C ASP A 153 -4.07 -15.92 6.20
N ALA A 154 -3.70 -16.28 4.96
CA ALA A 154 -4.63 -16.37 3.83
C ALA A 154 -5.85 -17.27 4.10
N LYS A 155 -5.72 -18.29 4.95
CA LYS A 155 -6.81 -19.19 5.36
C LYS A 155 -7.90 -18.45 6.17
N ASP A 156 -7.51 -17.62 7.13
CA ASP A 156 -8.47 -16.86 7.95
C ASP A 156 -9.04 -15.65 7.19
N TYR A 157 -8.26 -15.05 6.29
CA TYR A 157 -8.78 -14.03 5.38
C TYR A 157 -9.92 -14.56 4.49
N ALA A 158 -9.86 -15.82 4.04
CA ALA A 158 -10.94 -16.44 3.29
C ALA A 158 -12.26 -16.54 4.09
N ARG A 159 -12.18 -16.75 5.42
CA ARG A 159 -13.35 -16.77 6.32
C ARG A 159 -13.97 -15.38 6.46
N ILE A 160 -13.15 -14.35 6.61
CA ILE A 160 -13.62 -12.95 6.66
C ILE A 160 -14.35 -12.58 5.37
N ILE A 161 -13.79 -12.93 4.20
CA ILE A 161 -14.46 -12.64 2.93
C ILE A 161 -15.71 -13.50 2.71
N SER A 162 -15.77 -14.76 3.20
CA SER A 162 -16.98 -15.57 3.01
C SER A 162 -18.24 -14.91 3.57
N ASN A 163 -18.12 -14.11 4.63
CA ASN A 163 -19.24 -13.33 5.19
C ASN A 163 -19.69 -12.20 4.25
N ILE A 164 -18.76 -11.62 3.48
CA ILE A 164 -19.04 -10.61 2.43
C ILE A 164 -19.85 -11.21 1.26
N LYS A 165 -19.77 -12.53 1.02
CA LYS A 165 -20.54 -13.18 -0.07
C LYS A 165 -22.06 -13.02 0.12
N ALA A 166 -22.54 -13.15 1.35
CA ALA A 166 -23.98 -13.21 1.67
C ALA A 166 -24.68 -11.83 1.62
N THR A 167 -23.97 -10.76 1.97
CA THR A 167 -24.48 -9.38 1.92
C THR A 167 -24.30 -8.77 0.52
N TYR A 168 -24.77 -7.55 0.24
CA TYR A 168 -24.58 -6.89 -1.07
C TYR A 168 -23.80 -5.57 -1.00
N PRO A 169 -22.61 -5.52 -0.36
CA PRO A 169 -21.90 -4.28 -0.09
C PRO A 169 -21.12 -3.71 -1.29
N LEU A 170 -20.68 -2.47 -1.12
CA LEU A 170 -19.59 -1.90 -1.90
C LEU A 170 -18.25 -2.43 -1.39
N VAL A 171 -17.34 -2.75 -2.31
CA VAL A 171 -15.99 -3.19 -1.97
C VAL A 171 -14.99 -2.16 -2.52
N ILE A 172 -14.29 -1.47 -1.61
CA ILE A 172 -13.16 -0.61 -1.95
C ILE A 172 -11.91 -1.46 -1.96
N VAL A 173 -11.26 -1.59 -3.13
CA VAL A 173 -10.01 -2.34 -3.30
C VAL A 173 -8.86 -1.34 -3.38
N MET A 174 -8.03 -1.32 -2.34
CA MET A 174 -6.81 -0.50 -2.31
C MET A 174 -5.63 -1.21 -2.97
N VAL A 175 -4.91 -0.45 -3.80
CA VAL A 175 -3.78 -0.90 -4.60
C VAL A 175 -2.61 0.06 -4.35
N ASP A 176 -1.42 -0.46 -4.06
CA ASP A 176 -0.20 0.37 -4.05
C ASP A 176 0.24 0.65 -5.49
N LEU A 177 0.33 1.92 -5.88
CA LEU A 177 0.74 2.29 -7.24
C LEU A 177 2.24 2.01 -7.52
N LEU A 178 3.06 1.84 -6.48
CA LEU A 178 4.46 1.41 -6.66
C LEU A 178 4.59 -0.11 -6.84
N ASP A 179 3.58 -0.88 -6.43
CA ASP A 179 3.58 -2.35 -6.50
C ASP A 179 2.21 -2.90 -6.97
N ILE A 180 1.75 -2.43 -8.13
CA ILE A 180 0.40 -2.66 -8.68
C ILE A 180 0.09 -4.16 -8.82
N GLU A 181 0.89 -4.89 -9.61
CA GLU A 181 0.66 -6.32 -9.88
C GLU A 181 0.59 -7.15 -8.58
N ASN A 182 1.54 -6.97 -7.66
CA ASN A 182 1.51 -7.66 -6.37
C ASN A 182 0.45 -7.12 -5.41
N SER A 183 -0.17 -5.96 -5.65
CA SER A 183 -1.27 -5.45 -4.82
C SER A 183 -2.64 -5.99 -5.25
N ILE A 184 -2.88 -6.17 -6.55
CA ILE A 184 -4.17 -6.62 -7.09
C ILE A 184 -4.42 -8.12 -6.79
N PHE A 185 -5.65 -8.46 -6.40
CA PHE A 185 -6.04 -9.85 -6.09
C PHE A 185 -6.55 -10.56 -7.36
N PRO A 186 -5.80 -11.54 -7.91
CA PRO A 186 -6.29 -12.31 -9.04
C PRO A 186 -7.54 -13.09 -8.65
N ASN A 187 -8.55 -13.12 -9.53
CA ASN A 187 -9.80 -13.85 -9.33
C ASN A 187 -10.59 -13.48 -8.05
N LEU A 188 -10.51 -12.23 -7.57
CA LEU A 188 -11.20 -11.74 -6.36
C LEU A 188 -12.67 -12.18 -6.24
N PHE A 189 -13.41 -12.23 -7.36
CA PHE A 189 -14.81 -12.68 -7.41
C PHE A 189 -15.06 -14.13 -6.96
N LYS A 190 -14.05 -15.02 -6.95
CA LYS A 190 -14.15 -16.36 -6.34
C LYS A 190 -14.36 -16.26 -4.82
N SER A 191 -13.76 -15.22 -4.22
CA SER A 191 -13.84 -14.95 -2.79
C SER A 191 -15.00 -14.02 -2.44
N ILE A 192 -15.19 -12.86 -3.12
CA ILE A 192 -16.28 -11.92 -2.77
C ILE A 192 -17.64 -12.27 -3.40
N GLY A 193 -17.69 -13.11 -4.43
CA GLY A 193 -18.89 -13.35 -5.25
C GLY A 193 -19.03 -12.37 -6.43
N ARG A 194 -19.64 -12.83 -7.55
CA ARG A 194 -19.68 -12.09 -8.84
C ARG A 194 -20.48 -10.79 -8.82
N ASN A 195 -21.41 -10.66 -7.87
CA ASN A 195 -22.47 -9.65 -7.88
C ASN A 195 -22.13 -8.38 -7.07
N LYS A 196 -20.86 -8.18 -6.68
CA LYS A 196 -20.45 -7.02 -5.86
C LYS A 196 -20.04 -5.83 -6.72
N GLN A 197 -20.18 -4.62 -6.18
CA GLN A 197 -19.71 -3.39 -6.83
C GLN A 197 -18.31 -3.03 -6.31
N LEU A 198 -17.40 -2.66 -7.22
CA LEU A 198 -16.00 -2.38 -6.90
C LEU A 198 -15.66 -0.89 -7.10
N PHE A 199 -14.97 -0.32 -6.12
CA PHE A 199 -14.21 0.92 -6.25
C PHE A 199 -12.72 0.60 -6.17
N ILE A 200 -11.96 0.87 -7.22
CA ILE A 200 -10.51 0.67 -7.21
C ILE A 200 -9.83 1.97 -6.77
N VAL A 201 -8.96 1.89 -5.77
CA VAL A 201 -8.29 3.05 -5.18
C VAL A 201 -6.78 2.84 -5.24
N GLY A 202 -6.12 3.51 -6.19
CA GLY A 202 -4.66 3.52 -6.31
C GLY A 202 -4.07 4.53 -5.33
N ASN A 203 -3.31 4.06 -4.35
CA ASN A 203 -2.70 4.89 -3.30
C ASN A 203 -1.21 5.16 -3.57
N LYS A 204 -0.64 6.13 -2.84
CA LYS A 204 0.76 6.60 -2.93
C LYS A 204 1.08 7.35 -4.23
N VAL A 205 0.09 7.99 -4.85
CA VAL A 205 0.25 8.77 -6.09
C VAL A 205 1.22 9.94 -5.95
N ASP A 206 1.40 10.45 -4.73
CA ASP A 206 2.38 11.50 -4.38
C ASP A 206 3.83 11.09 -4.66
N LEU A 207 4.12 9.78 -4.60
CA LEU A 207 5.46 9.23 -4.80
C LEU A 207 5.83 9.10 -6.28
N ILE A 208 4.86 9.15 -7.19
CA ILE A 208 5.07 8.99 -8.63
C ILE A 208 5.67 10.27 -9.24
N PRO A 209 6.71 10.17 -10.08
CA PRO A 209 7.27 11.32 -10.77
C PRO A 209 6.47 11.71 -12.02
N LYS A 210 6.32 13.03 -12.21
CA LYS A 210 5.65 13.65 -13.36
C LYS A 210 6.57 13.67 -14.59
N ASP A 211 6.30 12.83 -15.58
CA ASP A 211 6.99 12.81 -16.89
C ASP A 211 6.40 13.83 -17.89
N GLN A 212 5.07 13.98 -17.93
CA GLN A 212 4.35 14.85 -18.87
C GLN A 212 3.08 15.48 -18.25
N PRO A 213 2.49 16.51 -18.88
CA PRO A 213 1.14 16.96 -18.54
C PRO A 213 0.15 15.79 -18.71
N GLY A 214 -0.66 15.51 -17.68
CA GLY A 214 -1.60 14.38 -17.73
C GLY A 214 -1.02 13.00 -17.41
N TYR A 215 0.18 12.90 -16.81
CA TYR A 215 0.75 11.61 -16.38
C TYR A 215 -0.18 10.78 -15.46
N LEU A 216 -1.04 11.43 -14.68
CA LEU A 216 -2.03 10.77 -13.82
C LEU A 216 -3.06 9.96 -14.62
N GLN A 217 -3.40 10.38 -15.85
CA GLN A 217 -4.23 9.60 -16.75
C GLN A 217 -3.50 8.31 -17.18
N SER A 218 -2.20 8.39 -17.51
CA SER A 218 -1.38 7.20 -17.85
C SER A 218 -1.29 6.22 -16.67
N VAL A 219 -1.04 6.72 -15.45
CA VAL A 219 -1.05 5.93 -14.21
C VAL A 219 -2.40 5.25 -14.00
N LYS A 220 -3.50 5.98 -14.19
CA LYS A 220 -4.87 5.45 -14.05
C LYS A 220 -5.16 4.38 -15.09
N SER A 221 -4.77 4.58 -16.36
CA SER A 221 -4.92 3.58 -17.42
C SER A 221 -4.09 2.32 -17.15
N SER A 222 -2.88 2.46 -16.62
CA SER A 222 -2.05 1.32 -16.21
C SER A 222 -2.70 0.51 -15.08
N LEU A 223 -3.26 1.19 -14.07
CA LEU A 223 -4.03 0.55 -13.00
C LEU A 223 -5.29 -0.16 -13.52
N VAL A 224 -6.01 0.43 -14.48
CA VAL A 224 -7.17 -0.21 -15.14
C VAL A 224 -6.74 -1.46 -15.89
N ASN A 225 -5.69 -1.39 -16.72
CA ASN A 225 -5.16 -2.54 -17.46
C ASN A 225 -4.78 -3.71 -16.52
N ALA A 226 -4.08 -3.41 -15.42
CA ALA A 226 -3.74 -4.44 -14.42
C ALA A 226 -5.00 -5.04 -13.74
N CYS A 227 -6.02 -4.24 -13.46
CA CYS A 227 -7.30 -4.74 -12.94
C CYS A 227 -8.04 -5.62 -13.96
N GLU A 228 -7.96 -5.30 -15.26
CA GLU A 228 -8.55 -6.08 -16.34
C GLU A 228 -7.81 -7.41 -16.54
N LYS A 229 -6.47 -7.40 -16.56
CA LYS A 229 -5.61 -8.60 -16.57
C LYS A 229 -5.89 -9.53 -15.38
N ALA A 230 -6.15 -8.98 -14.19
CA ALA A 230 -6.54 -9.75 -13.00
C ALA A 230 -8.01 -10.24 -12.99
N GLY A 231 -8.80 -9.86 -14.00
CA GLY A 231 -10.20 -10.26 -14.16
C GLY A 231 -11.21 -9.45 -13.33
N LEU A 232 -10.82 -8.30 -12.76
CA LEU A 232 -11.70 -7.47 -11.91
C LEU A 232 -12.81 -6.74 -12.70
N ASN A 233 -12.64 -6.53 -14.01
CA ASN A 233 -13.67 -5.90 -14.85
C ASN A 233 -14.63 -6.91 -15.52
N LYS A 234 -14.46 -8.22 -15.27
CA LYS A 234 -15.11 -9.29 -16.05
C LYS A 234 -16.65 -9.25 -16.09
N TYR A 235 -17.31 -8.68 -15.07
CA TYR A 235 -18.77 -8.52 -15.04
C TYR A 235 -19.19 -7.05 -14.88
N ASN A 236 -18.39 -6.09 -15.37
CA ASN A 236 -18.66 -4.63 -15.29
C ASN A 236 -18.92 -4.13 -13.85
N ASN A 237 -18.17 -4.70 -12.90
CA ASN A 237 -18.30 -4.43 -11.47
C ASN A 237 -17.61 -3.13 -11.04
N ILE A 238 -16.60 -2.69 -11.79
CA ILE A 238 -15.80 -1.50 -11.45
C ILE A 238 -16.64 -0.25 -11.72
N LYS A 239 -17.11 0.40 -10.65
CA LYS A 239 -17.91 1.63 -10.72
C LYS A 239 -17.07 2.91 -10.69
N ASN A 240 -15.87 2.83 -10.14
CA ASN A 240 -14.93 3.94 -10.13
C ASN A 240 -13.48 3.43 -10.02
N VAL A 241 -12.56 4.25 -10.54
CA VAL A 241 -11.12 4.12 -10.31
C VAL A 241 -10.59 5.50 -9.91
N SER A 242 -10.13 5.63 -8.67
CA SER A 242 -9.58 6.88 -8.11
C SER A 242 -8.09 6.73 -7.81
N LEU A 243 -7.33 7.81 -7.99
CA LEU A 243 -5.93 7.89 -7.55
C LEU A 243 -5.88 8.83 -6.34
N ILE A 244 -5.25 8.39 -5.25
CA ILE A 244 -5.16 9.14 -4.00
C ILE A 244 -3.75 9.10 -3.41
N SER A 245 -3.51 9.98 -2.45
CA SER A 245 -2.52 9.72 -1.40
C SER A 245 -3.18 9.85 -0.04
N ALA A 246 -3.36 8.72 0.63
CA ALA A 246 -3.90 8.64 1.98
C ALA A 246 -3.06 9.45 3.00
N LYS A 247 -1.75 9.63 2.73
CA LYS A 247 -0.81 10.34 3.62
C LYS A 247 -0.93 11.87 3.51
N THR A 248 -1.31 12.39 2.34
CA THR A 248 -1.26 13.83 2.04
C THR A 248 -2.64 14.45 1.78
N GLY A 249 -3.70 13.64 1.86
CA GLY A 249 -5.09 14.02 1.57
C GLY A 249 -5.45 14.13 0.09
N TYR A 250 -4.46 14.11 -0.82
CA TYR A 250 -4.70 14.28 -2.26
C TYR A 250 -5.69 13.23 -2.81
N GLY A 251 -6.72 13.69 -3.53
CA GLY A 251 -7.74 12.85 -4.16
C GLY A 251 -8.80 12.27 -3.21
N ILE A 252 -8.67 12.44 -1.88
CA ILE A 252 -9.61 11.84 -0.92
C ILE A 252 -10.97 12.54 -0.96
N GLU A 253 -11.01 13.86 -1.10
CA GLU A 253 -12.28 14.60 -1.24
C GLU A 253 -13.04 14.22 -2.52
N GLU A 254 -12.34 13.98 -3.65
CA GLU A 254 -12.99 13.44 -4.86
C GLU A 254 -13.50 12.00 -4.61
N LEU A 255 -12.71 11.14 -3.97
CA LEU A 255 -13.14 9.78 -3.62
C LEU A 255 -14.42 9.79 -2.76
N ILE A 256 -14.49 10.65 -1.75
CA ILE A 256 -15.69 10.82 -0.90
C ILE A 256 -16.89 11.25 -1.73
N ASP A 257 -16.74 12.25 -2.62
CA ASP A 257 -17.81 12.69 -3.51
C ASP A 257 -18.31 11.54 -4.41
N ARG A 258 -17.40 10.74 -4.97
CA ARG A 258 -17.77 9.56 -5.78
C ARG A 258 -18.47 8.48 -4.95
N LEU A 259 -18.05 8.25 -3.70
CA LEU A 259 -18.70 7.29 -2.81
C LEU A 259 -20.12 7.76 -2.44
N LEU A 260 -20.28 9.00 -1.99
CA LEU A 260 -21.58 9.54 -1.59
C LEU A 260 -22.56 9.63 -2.77
N VAL A 261 -22.09 9.98 -3.98
CA VAL A 261 -22.95 10.10 -5.17
C VAL A 261 -23.26 8.74 -5.82
N ASN A 262 -22.27 7.85 -5.97
CA ASN A 262 -22.50 6.59 -6.70
C ASN A 262 -23.04 5.46 -5.82
N TRP A 263 -22.76 5.47 -4.51
CA TRP A 263 -23.19 4.44 -3.57
C TRP A 263 -24.28 4.91 -2.60
N GLY A 264 -24.16 6.15 -2.11
CA GLY A 264 -25.13 6.74 -1.19
C GLY A 264 -25.38 5.86 0.04
N ILE A 265 -26.62 5.37 0.18
CA ILE A 265 -27.09 4.56 1.32
C ILE A 265 -27.33 3.07 0.99
N ASN A 266 -26.89 2.63 -0.20
CA ASN A 266 -27.24 1.32 -0.78
C ASN A 266 -26.77 0.09 0.02
N GLY A 267 -25.90 0.28 1.00
CA GLY A 267 -25.46 -0.76 1.93
C GLY A 267 -24.15 -0.41 2.62
N ASP A 268 -23.60 -1.39 3.30
CA ASP A 268 -22.29 -1.28 3.94
C ASP A 268 -21.14 -1.24 2.93
N VAL A 269 -19.98 -0.79 3.38
CA VAL A 269 -18.76 -0.63 2.58
C VAL A 269 -17.61 -1.40 3.23
N TYR A 270 -16.90 -2.22 2.47
CA TYR A 270 -15.77 -3.02 2.95
C TYR A 270 -14.47 -2.56 2.29
N LEU A 271 -13.47 -2.23 3.11
CA LEU A 271 -12.16 -1.82 2.66
C LEU A 271 -11.22 -3.03 2.61
N LEU A 272 -10.83 -3.46 1.40
CA LEU A 272 -9.91 -4.56 1.13
C LEU A 272 -8.58 -4.04 0.58
N GLY A 273 -7.47 -4.70 0.90
CA GLY A 273 -6.15 -4.37 0.37
C GLY A 273 -5.08 -5.33 0.90
N SER A 274 -3.93 -5.43 0.25
CA SER A 274 -2.77 -6.13 0.83
C SER A 274 -2.13 -5.31 1.95
N THR A 275 -1.29 -5.95 2.76
CA THR A 275 -0.46 -5.25 3.77
C THR A 275 0.38 -4.14 3.14
N ASN A 276 0.63 -3.06 3.90
CA ASN A 276 1.39 -1.86 3.46
C ASN A 276 0.80 -1.05 2.27
N THR A 277 -0.42 -1.34 1.81
CA THR A 277 -1.13 -0.52 0.78
C THR A 277 -1.59 0.86 1.29
N GLY A 278 -1.51 1.13 2.60
CA GLY A 278 -2.00 2.36 3.23
C GLY A 278 -3.48 2.33 3.63
N LYS A 279 -4.05 1.12 3.75
CA LYS A 279 -5.44 0.86 4.15
C LYS A 279 -5.89 1.58 5.42
N SER A 280 -5.16 1.40 6.52
CA SER A 280 -5.47 2.06 7.81
C SER A 280 -5.29 3.59 7.74
N THR A 281 -4.40 4.08 6.88
CA THR A 281 -4.25 5.51 6.63
C THR A 281 -5.49 6.08 5.93
N LEU A 282 -6.05 5.39 4.93
CA LEU A 282 -7.30 5.79 4.29
C LEU A 282 -8.48 5.68 5.26
N PHE A 283 -8.55 4.63 6.08
CA PHE A 283 -9.60 4.49 7.10
C PHE A 283 -9.62 5.69 8.04
N ASN A 284 -8.46 6.10 8.58
CA ASN A 284 -8.34 7.27 9.45
C ASN A 284 -8.68 8.58 8.72
N ALA A 285 -8.26 8.74 7.46
CA ALA A 285 -8.61 9.91 6.64
C ALA A 285 -10.12 10.00 6.36
N LEU A 286 -10.81 8.87 6.13
CA LEU A 286 -12.27 8.82 5.94
C LEU A 286 -13.03 9.02 7.26
N LEU A 287 -12.50 8.52 8.38
CA LEU A 287 -13.05 8.74 9.72
C LEU A 287 -13.05 10.23 10.11
N GLN A 288 -11.99 10.96 9.76
CA GLN A 288 -11.85 12.39 10.05
C GLN A 288 -12.61 13.29 9.04
N SER A 289 -12.98 12.75 7.87
CA SER A 289 -13.67 13.51 6.81
C SER A 289 -15.20 13.52 6.95
N ASP A 290 -15.87 14.21 6.04
CA ASP A 290 -17.34 14.20 5.88
C ASP A 290 -17.94 12.81 5.67
N TYR A 291 -17.15 11.80 5.30
CA TYR A 291 -17.69 10.45 5.10
C TYR A 291 -18.18 9.79 6.39
N CYS A 292 -17.61 10.15 7.55
CA CYS A 292 -18.09 9.71 8.86
C CYS A 292 -19.19 10.64 9.42
N LYS A 293 -20.23 10.05 10.04
CA LYS A 293 -21.30 10.78 10.74
C LYS A 293 -20.69 11.71 11.81
N SER A 294 -20.98 13.01 11.71
CA SER A 294 -20.29 14.10 12.45
C SER A 294 -20.27 13.92 13.97
N HIS A 295 -21.38 13.50 14.57
CA HIS A 295 -21.49 13.28 16.02
C HIS A 295 -20.64 12.11 16.56
N VAL A 296 -20.10 11.25 15.69
CA VAL A 296 -19.45 10.00 16.11
C VAL A 296 -17.91 10.09 16.05
N ARG A 297 -17.35 11.15 15.42
CA ARG A 297 -15.90 11.38 15.35
C ARG A 297 -15.26 11.47 16.75
N ASP A 298 -15.90 12.19 17.66
CA ASP A 298 -15.41 12.38 19.04
C ASP A 298 -15.60 11.14 19.93
N LEU A 299 -16.57 10.27 19.60
CA LEU A 299 -16.86 9.04 20.35
C LEU A 299 -16.02 7.82 19.88
N ILE A 300 -15.66 7.73 18.60
CA ILE A 300 -14.90 6.59 18.06
C ILE A 300 -13.50 6.45 18.66
N HIS A 301 -12.89 7.56 19.08
CA HIS A 301 -11.63 7.55 19.83
C HIS A 301 -11.71 6.76 21.16
N ARG A 302 -12.91 6.38 21.63
CA ARG A 302 -13.11 5.61 22.87
C ARG A 302 -13.59 4.18 22.66
N ALA A 303 -14.42 3.87 21.66
CA ALA A 303 -14.94 2.51 21.48
C ALA A 303 -15.52 2.20 20.07
N THR A 304 -14.75 1.54 19.19
CA THR A 304 -15.31 0.79 18.03
C THR A 304 -14.42 -0.39 17.59
N THR A 305 -14.49 -1.52 18.28
CA THR A 305 -14.32 -2.82 17.62
C THR A 305 -15.63 -3.59 17.67
N SER A 306 -16.07 -4.16 16.54
CA SER A 306 -17.30 -4.96 16.54
C SER A 306 -16.97 -6.43 16.81
N ILE A 307 -17.53 -6.93 17.92
CA ILE A 307 -17.62 -8.36 18.20
C ILE A 307 -18.61 -8.98 17.21
N TRP A 308 -18.15 -9.91 16.38
CA TRP A 308 -19.01 -10.82 15.62
C TRP A 308 -18.94 -12.20 16.25
N SER A 309 -20.09 -12.82 16.49
CA SER A 309 -20.18 -14.17 17.02
C SER A 309 -19.58 -15.18 16.03
N GLY A 310 -18.46 -15.81 16.40
CA GLY A 310 -17.87 -16.95 15.68
C GLY A 310 -16.49 -16.74 15.03
N THR A 311 -15.84 -15.57 15.14
CA THR A 311 -14.48 -15.35 14.60
C THR A 311 -13.58 -14.50 15.48
N THR A 312 -12.33 -14.92 15.65
CA THR A 312 -11.27 -14.29 16.49
C THR A 312 -10.67 -12.98 15.94
N LEU A 313 -11.26 -12.37 14.91
CA LEU A 313 -10.75 -11.17 14.24
C LEU A 313 -11.80 -10.05 14.24
N ASN A 314 -11.80 -9.23 15.29
CA ASN A 314 -12.63 -8.03 15.36
C ASN A 314 -12.25 -7.03 14.25
N LEU A 315 -13.23 -6.67 13.42
CA LEU A 315 -13.10 -5.61 12.41
C LEU A 315 -13.30 -4.23 13.07
N LEU A 316 -12.51 -3.24 12.62
CA LEU A 316 -12.77 -1.82 12.92
C LEU A 316 -13.90 -1.33 12.01
N LYS A 317 -14.79 -0.48 12.53
CA LYS A 317 -15.86 0.11 11.71
C LYS A 317 -16.28 1.49 12.20
N PHE A 318 -16.73 2.35 11.28
CA PHE A 318 -17.36 3.62 11.60
C PHE A 318 -18.67 3.84 10.81
N PRO A 319 -19.59 4.67 11.32
CA PRO A 319 -20.88 4.92 10.69
C PRO A 319 -20.77 5.96 9.56
N ILE A 320 -21.31 5.61 8.40
CA ILE A 320 -21.29 6.45 7.20
C ILE A 320 -22.31 7.59 7.37
N MET A 321 -21.94 8.78 6.90
CA MET A 321 -22.82 9.95 6.83
C MET A 321 -24.04 9.70 5.93
N ASN A 322 -25.23 10.14 6.32
CA ASN A 322 -26.40 10.16 5.45
C ASN A 322 -26.28 11.27 4.38
N PRO A 323 -26.23 10.94 3.07
CA PRO A 323 -26.02 11.90 1.98
C PRO A 323 -27.33 12.58 1.56
N GLU A 324 -27.92 13.38 2.45
CA GLU A 324 -29.08 14.21 2.10
C GLU A 324 -28.70 15.25 1.02
N PRO A 325 -29.61 15.59 0.07
CA PRO A 325 -29.30 16.48 -1.04
C PRO A 325 -28.69 17.83 -0.63
N TRP A 326 -29.22 18.46 0.43
CA TRP A 326 -28.71 19.73 0.94
C TRP A 326 -27.28 19.62 1.49
N LYS A 327 -26.94 18.51 2.15
CA LYS A 327 -25.59 18.24 2.66
C LYS A 327 -24.60 18.07 1.52
N LEU A 328 -24.99 17.36 0.45
CA LEU A 328 -24.19 17.21 -0.77
C LEU A 328 -23.97 18.55 -1.49
N VAL A 329 -25.00 19.41 -1.56
CA VAL A 329 -24.89 20.76 -2.12
C VAL A 329 -23.95 21.62 -1.28
N LYS A 330 -24.12 21.68 0.05
CA LYS A 330 -23.27 22.46 0.95
C LYS A 330 -21.80 22.06 0.87
N ARG A 331 -21.52 20.75 0.86
CA ARG A 331 -20.18 20.19 0.63
C ARG A 331 -19.62 20.58 -0.74
N ARG A 332 -20.41 20.48 -1.82
CA ARG A 332 -19.97 20.90 -3.17
C ARG A 332 -19.62 22.38 -3.23
N VAL A 333 -20.39 23.24 -2.56
CA VAL A 333 -20.09 24.69 -2.45
C VAL A 333 -18.77 24.92 -1.72
N ARG A 334 -18.51 24.24 -0.60
CA ARG A 334 -17.20 24.28 0.09
C ARG A 334 -16.06 23.90 -0.84
N LEU A 335 -16.16 22.75 -1.53
CA LEU A 335 -15.10 22.25 -2.39
C LEU A 335 -14.84 23.16 -3.60
N LEU A 336 -15.88 23.81 -4.15
CA LEU A 336 -15.72 24.82 -5.20
C LEU A 336 -14.99 26.06 -4.69
N LYS A 337 -15.31 26.54 -3.48
CA LYS A 337 -14.64 27.68 -2.83
C LYS A 337 -13.15 27.42 -2.60
N VAL A 338 -12.81 26.31 -1.95
CA VAL A 338 -11.40 25.88 -1.73
C VAL A 338 -10.65 25.78 -3.05
N LYS A 339 -11.28 25.22 -4.09
CA LYS A 339 -10.67 25.11 -5.42
C LYS A 339 -10.45 26.47 -6.10
N SER A 340 -11.33 27.46 -5.90
CA SER A 340 -11.08 28.83 -6.39
C SER A 340 -9.92 29.49 -5.64
N GLU A 341 -9.86 29.36 -4.32
CA GLU A 341 -8.79 29.91 -3.47
C GLU A 341 -7.43 29.33 -3.88
N GLU A 342 -7.30 28.00 -3.99
CA GLU A 342 -6.11 27.33 -4.52
C GLU A 342 -5.69 27.85 -5.92
N MET A 343 -6.64 28.17 -6.79
CA MET A 343 -6.35 28.68 -8.14
C MET A 343 -5.90 30.14 -8.12
N GLU A 344 -6.27 30.91 -7.10
CA GLU A 344 -5.83 32.29 -6.90
C GLU A 344 -4.44 32.35 -6.26
N GLU A 345 -4.19 31.55 -5.23
CA GLU A 345 -2.84 31.35 -4.67
C GLU A 345 -1.82 30.98 -5.76
N LYS A 346 -2.14 29.98 -6.60
CA LYS A 346 -1.28 29.56 -7.73
C LYS A 346 -1.14 30.61 -8.83
N LYS A 347 -1.98 31.67 -8.87
CA LYS A 347 -1.78 32.85 -9.74
C LYS A 347 -0.90 33.90 -9.07
N ILE A 348 -1.02 34.08 -7.76
CA ILE A 348 -0.22 35.01 -6.95
C ILE A 348 1.23 34.53 -6.86
N GLU A 349 1.45 33.23 -6.58
CA GLU A 349 2.78 32.59 -6.56
C GLU A 349 3.51 32.70 -7.90
N LYS A 350 2.78 32.72 -9.03
CA LYS A 350 3.35 32.94 -10.37
C LYS A 350 3.62 34.41 -10.72
N ARG A 351 3.07 35.35 -9.95
CA ARG A 351 3.26 36.80 -10.14
C ARG A 351 4.35 37.38 -9.25
N SER A 352 4.66 36.71 -8.13
CA SER A 352 5.79 37.06 -7.27
C SER A 352 7.09 36.60 -7.93
N THR A 353 8.01 37.55 -8.16
CA THR A 353 9.30 37.30 -8.84
C THR A 353 10.27 36.44 -8.02
N THR A 354 10.01 36.28 -6.71
CA THR A 354 10.83 35.53 -5.77
C THR A 354 10.27 34.12 -5.58
N VAL A 355 10.29 33.30 -6.63
CA VAL A 355 9.95 31.88 -6.51
C VAL A 355 11.10 31.15 -5.82
N GLU A 356 10.98 30.89 -4.52
CA GLU A 356 11.81 29.87 -3.86
C GLU A 356 11.57 28.54 -4.55
N ILE A 357 12.57 28.06 -5.31
CA ILE A 357 12.47 26.79 -6.04
C ILE A 357 12.54 25.65 -5.03
N LYS A 358 11.37 25.27 -4.49
CA LYS A 358 11.22 24.10 -3.62
C LYS A 358 11.78 22.86 -4.34
N PRO A 359 12.60 22.02 -3.68
CA PRO A 359 13.14 20.81 -4.29
C PRO A 359 12.02 19.93 -4.89
N TYR A 360 12.27 19.31 -6.03
CA TYR A 360 11.28 18.46 -6.72
C TYR A 360 10.76 17.27 -5.90
N SER A 361 11.57 16.81 -4.93
CA SER A 361 11.18 15.81 -3.93
C SER A 361 10.16 16.32 -2.90
N GLU A 362 9.88 17.62 -2.88
CA GLU A 362 9.09 18.34 -1.87
C GLU A 362 7.87 19.06 -2.46
N THR A 363 7.73 19.13 -3.80
CA THR A 363 6.49 19.52 -4.49
C THR A 363 5.47 18.38 -4.45
N ILE A 364 5.10 17.97 -3.24
CA ILE A 364 4.21 16.85 -2.93
C ILE A 364 2.78 17.19 -3.39
N LEU A 365 2.04 16.19 -3.89
CA LEU A 365 0.60 16.33 -4.10
C LEU A 365 -0.09 16.35 -2.74
N THR A 366 -0.59 17.49 -2.30
CA THR A 366 -1.29 17.68 -1.01
C THR A 366 -2.72 18.15 -1.23
N ALA A 367 -3.61 17.84 -0.29
CA ALA A 367 -4.92 18.49 -0.14
C ALA A 367 -5.36 18.42 1.33
N ASN A 368 -5.96 19.49 1.84
CA ASN A 368 -6.51 19.48 3.19
C ASN A 368 -7.84 18.70 3.20
N ILE A 369 -8.02 17.86 4.23
CA ILE A 369 -9.27 17.15 4.49
C ILE A 369 -9.97 17.90 5.63
N GLU A 370 -10.92 18.75 5.29
CA GLU A 370 -11.62 19.57 6.27
C GLU A 370 -13.10 19.20 6.29
N PRO A 371 -13.69 18.92 7.47
CA PRO A 371 -15.12 18.73 7.58
C PRO A 371 -15.94 19.93 7.10
N THR A 372 -17.01 19.67 6.36
CA THR A 372 -18.05 20.66 6.09
C THR A 372 -18.84 20.89 7.38
N ASP A 373 -19.01 22.15 7.80
CA ASP A 373 -19.90 22.46 8.92
C ASP A 373 -21.37 22.39 8.49
N PHE A 374 -22.05 21.33 8.93
CA PHE A 374 -23.48 21.13 8.72
C PHE A 374 -24.36 21.78 9.81
N ARG A 375 -23.78 22.41 10.84
CA ARG A 375 -24.54 22.98 11.97
C ARG A 375 -25.21 24.33 11.63
N GLY A 376 -24.62 25.10 10.72
CA GLY A 376 -25.01 26.50 10.46
C GLY A 376 -26.43 26.76 9.91
N ASP A 377 -27.18 25.74 9.45
CA ASP A 377 -28.52 25.93 8.87
C ASP A 377 -29.67 25.33 9.72
N LEU A 378 -29.35 24.76 10.90
CA LEU A 378 -30.34 24.16 11.81
C LEU A 378 -31.31 25.16 12.46
N THR A 379 -31.17 26.45 12.18
CA THR A 379 -32.09 27.51 12.62
C THR A 379 -33.36 27.58 11.78
N ILE A 380 -33.33 27.21 10.50
CA ILE A 380 -34.49 27.40 9.60
C ILE A 380 -35.48 26.21 9.70
N GLU A 381 -35.00 24.99 9.90
CA GLU A 381 -35.87 23.80 10.00
C GLU A 381 -36.43 23.57 11.42
N LYS A 382 -35.88 24.22 12.46
CA LYS A 382 -36.35 24.07 13.84
C LYS A 382 -37.50 25.00 14.25
N GLU A 383 -37.79 26.03 13.47
CA GLU A 383 -38.90 26.96 13.75
C GLU A 383 -40.25 26.49 13.19
N ALA A 384 -40.27 25.42 12.36
CA ALA A 384 -41.48 24.89 11.73
C ALA A 384 -42.11 23.69 12.48
N GLU A 385 -41.31 22.81 13.07
CA GLU A 385 -41.79 21.62 13.78
C GLU A 385 -40.90 21.27 14.99
N VAL A 386 -41.17 21.87 16.15
CA VAL A 386 -41.31 21.21 17.47
C VAL A 386 -41.95 22.23 18.41
N GLY A 387 -43.22 22.01 18.76
CA GLY A 387 -43.79 22.62 19.96
C GLY A 387 -43.31 21.87 21.21
N ASN A 388 -42.87 22.65 22.19
CA ASN A 388 -42.65 22.29 23.60
C ASN A 388 -41.41 21.42 23.97
N ASP A 389 -40.85 21.81 25.11
CA ASP A 389 -40.07 21.02 26.07
C ASP A 389 -38.68 20.52 25.65
N VAL A 390 -37.75 21.48 25.56
CA VAL A 390 -36.34 21.25 25.92
C VAL A 390 -35.99 22.15 27.10
N GLU A 391 -36.09 21.61 28.32
CA GLU A 391 -35.60 22.30 29.52
C GLU A 391 -34.10 22.60 29.39
N PHE A 392 -33.76 23.87 29.50
CA PHE A 392 -32.38 24.31 29.66
C PHE A 392 -31.93 23.89 31.06
N VAL A 393 -30.90 23.04 31.18
CA VAL A 393 -30.28 22.71 32.48
C VAL A 393 -29.44 23.91 32.94
N GLY A 394 -30.13 24.96 33.37
CA GLY A 394 -29.56 26.10 34.08
C GLY A 394 -29.47 25.78 35.57
N PHE A 395 -28.32 26.09 36.18
CA PHE A 395 -28.20 26.10 37.64
C PHE A 395 -28.98 27.29 38.19
N GLU A 396 -30.23 27.09 38.59
CA GLU A 396 -30.97 28.11 39.34
C GLU A 396 -30.41 28.23 40.77
N ARG A 397 -29.95 29.43 41.13
CA ARG A 397 -29.72 29.81 42.52
C ARG A 397 -30.97 30.44 43.08
N THR A 398 -31.52 29.85 44.14
CA THR A 398 -32.53 30.53 44.97
C THR A 398 -31.91 31.75 45.66
N LYS A 399 -32.75 32.73 46.04
CA LYS A 399 -32.31 33.99 46.66
C LYS A 399 -31.67 33.82 48.06
N SER A 400 -31.63 32.60 48.60
CA SER A 400 -30.97 32.24 49.86
C SER A 400 -29.64 31.48 49.70
N GLY A 401 -29.25 31.08 48.48
CA GLY A 401 -27.87 30.66 48.18
C GLY A 401 -27.52 29.18 48.45
N GLU A 402 -28.48 28.29 48.68
CA GLU A 402 -28.24 26.84 48.79
C GLU A 402 -28.39 26.13 47.43
N VAL A 403 -27.60 25.06 47.23
CA VAL A 403 -27.60 24.22 46.02
C VAL A 403 -28.28 22.88 46.37
N ILE A 404 -29.25 22.45 45.56
CA ILE A 404 -29.96 21.19 45.74
C ILE A 404 -29.45 20.17 44.71
N ASP A 405 -28.81 19.11 45.19
CA ASP A 405 -28.30 18.01 44.36
C ASP A 405 -29.40 16.99 44.03
N ASN A 406 -29.97 17.07 42.82
CA ASN A 406 -30.94 16.09 42.30
C ASN A 406 -30.25 14.80 41.79
N ILE A 407 -29.49 14.12 42.65
CA ILE A 407 -28.74 12.88 42.30
C ILE A 407 -29.59 11.64 42.57
N LYS A 408 -30.72 11.48 41.84
CA LYS A 408 -31.51 10.23 41.82
C LYS A 408 -31.93 9.71 40.44
N ASP A 409 -31.61 10.41 39.36
CA ASP A 409 -31.98 10.02 37.98
C ASP A 409 -30.80 9.73 37.04
N SER A 410 -29.57 9.60 37.54
CA SER A 410 -28.37 9.27 36.74
C SER A 410 -28.60 8.04 35.85
N ASP A 411 -29.05 6.95 36.45
CA ASP A 411 -29.17 5.64 35.81
C ASP A 411 -30.30 5.61 34.77
N ASN A 412 -31.36 6.39 34.99
CA ASN A 412 -32.44 6.56 34.02
C ASN A 412 -31.99 7.44 32.85
N ILE A 413 -31.26 8.54 33.11
CA ILE A 413 -30.73 9.43 32.08
C ILE A 413 -29.72 8.71 31.19
N GLU A 414 -28.83 7.88 31.75
CA GLU A 414 -27.90 7.08 30.96
C GLU A 414 -28.60 6.01 30.12
N LYS A 415 -29.54 5.25 30.69
CA LYS A 415 -30.32 4.25 29.93
C LYS A 415 -31.17 4.89 28.82
N LYS A 416 -31.75 6.07 29.08
CA LYS A 416 -32.52 6.82 28.08
C LYS A 416 -31.62 7.30 26.93
N LYS A 417 -30.47 7.93 27.26
CA LYS A 417 -29.42 8.30 26.29
C LYS A 417 -28.92 7.10 25.48
N LEU A 418 -28.68 5.94 26.11
CA LEU A 418 -28.25 4.74 25.44
C LEU A 418 -29.32 4.26 24.44
N SER A 419 -30.59 4.21 24.86
CA SER A 419 -31.73 3.85 23.98
C SER A 419 -31.92 4.83 22.81
N ASP A 420 -31.60 6.11 23.00
CA ASP A 420 -31.71 7.13 21.96
C ASP A 420 -30.50 7.13 21.02
N LEU A 421 -29.30 6.77 21.49
CA LEU A 421 -28.17 6.42 20.62
C LEU A 421 -28.49 5.17 19.80
N GLU A 422 -29.00 4.11 20.42
CA GLU A 422 -29.38 2.86 19.74
C GLU A 422 -30.37 3.11 18.61
N LYS A 423 -31.44 3.90 18.86
CA LYS A 423 -32.39 4.36 17.82
C LYS A 423 -31.69 5.10 16.67
N GLN A 424 -30.67 5.93 16.96
CA GLN A 424 -29.87 6.62 15.94
C GLN A 424 -28.97 5.71 15.10
N PHE A 425 -28.81 4.42 15.47
CA PHE A 425 -28.00 3.44 14.74
C PHE A 425 -28.81 2.37 13.98
N ILE A 426 -30.13 2.26 14.19
CA ILE A 426 -30.98 1.20 13.58
C ILE A 426 -30.87 1.15 12.04
N ASN A 427 -30.73 2.30 11.37
CA ASN A 427 -30.62 2.42 9.91
C ASN A 427 -29.24 2.88 9.41
N VAL A 428 -28.21 2.79 10.24
CA VAL A 428 -26.86 3.27 9.89
C VAL A 428 -26.09 2.25 9.04
N ARG A 429 -25.51 2.73 7.94
CA ARG A 429 -24.55 1.98 7.12
C ARG A 429 -23.14 2.13 7.69
N TRP A 430 -22.34 1.08 7.58
CA TRP A 430 -21.01 1.02 8.18
C TRP A 430 -19.92 0.86 7.11
N LEU A 431 -18.80 1.56 7.29
CA LEU A 431 -17.55 1.23 6.63
C LEU A 431 -16.74 0.31 7.54
N TYR A 432 -16.36 -0.86 7.04
CA TYR A 432 -15.54 -1.87 7.74
C TYR A 432 -14.11 -1.86 7.20
N ASP A 433 -13.13 -1.78 8.10
CA ASP A 433 -11.74 -2.11 7.78
C ASP A 433 -11.51 -3.61 7.92
N THR A 434 -11.10 -4.27 6.83
CA THR A 434 -10.70 -5.68 6.88
C THR A 434 -9.20 -5.81 7.16
N PRO A 435 -8.70 -6.91 7.76
CA PRO A 435 -7.27 -7.15 7.86
C PRO A 435 -6.59 -7.14 6.49
N GLY A 436 -5.38 -6.56 6.44
CA GLY A 436 -4.60 -6.52 5.22
C GLY A 436 -4.10 -7.91 4.84
N VAL A 437 -4.21 -8.27 3.57
CA VAL A 437 -3.76 -9.60 3.09
C VAL A 437 -2.25 -9.62 2.92
N ILE A 438 -1.62 -10.62 3.51
CA ILE A 438 -0.22 -10.94 3.26
C ILE A 438 -0.16 -11.80 2.00
N LYS A 439 0.62 -11.36 1.00
CA LYS A 439 0.93 -12.16 -0.18
C LYS A 439 2.34 -12.68 -0.10
N THR A 440 2.49 -13.98 -0.33
CA THR A 440 3.78 -14.69 -0.38
C THR A 440 4.72 -14.12 -1.43
N GLU A 441 4.19 -13.55 -2.52
CA GLU A 441 4.98 -12.97 -3.61
C GLU A 441 5.55 -11.56 -3.33
N GLN A 442 5.14 -10.89 -2.25
CA GLN A 442 5.64 -9.54 -1.92
C GLN A 442 6.95 -9.61 -1.13
N ILE A 443 8.03 -9.03 -1.66
CA ILE A 443 9.36 -9.04 -1.03
C ILE A 443 9.34 -8.38 0.36
N VAL A 444 8.49 -7.37 0.60
CA VAL A 444 8.33 -6.72 1.93
C VAL A 444 8.03 -7.70 3.08
N ASN A 445 7.39 -8.84 2.78
CA ASN A 445 7.02 -9.82 3.80
C ASN A 445 8.18 -10.71 4.23
N LEU A 446 9.26 -10.75 3.44
CA LEU A 446 10.51 -11.46 3.71
C LEU A 446 11.53 -10.58 4.46
N LEU A 447 11.25 -9.28 4.66
CA LEU A 447 12.22 -8.32 5.19
C LEU A 447 12.00 -7.98 6.67
N LYS A 448 13.10 -7.65 7.37
CA LYS A 448 13.08 -7.11 8.73
C LYS A 448 12.42 -5.72 8.74
N ARG A 449 11.83 -5.32 9.88
CA ARG A 449 11.14 -4.01 10.02
C ARG A 449 12.04 -2.80 9.70
N GLU A 450 13.34 -2.90 9.92
CA GLU A 450 14.31 -1.85 9.59
C GLU A 450 14.61 -1.79 8.10
N GLU A 451 14.80 -2.94 7.46
CA GLU A 451 14.94 -3.07 6.00
C GLU A 451 13.73 -2.46 5.29
N VAL A 452 12.51 -2.74 5.76
CA VAL A 452 11.25 -2.15 5.25
C VAL A 452 11.26 -0.62 5.37
N LYS A 453 11.78 -0.04 6.47
CA LYS A 453 11.89 1.41 6.64
C LYS A 453 12.92 2.06 5.71
N ILE A 454 13.95 1.32 5.30
CA ILE A 454 14.98 1.77 4.35
C ILE A 454 14.44 1.76 2.93
N ILE A 455 13.75 0.68 2.51
CA ILE A 455 13.24 0.58 1.14
C ILE A 455 11.99 1.41 0.88
N THR A 456 11.18 1.71 1.91
CA THR A 456 9.91 2.43 1.73
C THR A 456 10.16 3.91 1.39
N PRO A 457 9.83 4.38 0.17
CA PRO A 457 10.06 5.77 -0.22
C PRO A 457 9.24 6.75 0.61
N LYS A 458 9.90 7.81 1.10
CA LYS A 458 9.29 8.86 1.95
C LYS A 458 8.97 10.14 1.19
N LYS A 459 9.68 10.39 0.10
CA LYS A 459 9.54 11.51 -0.85
C LYS A 459 9.32 10.94 -2.26
N ARG A 460 8.92 11.80 -3.21
CA ARG A 460 8.75 11.43 -4.63
C ARG A 460 10.00 10.73 -5.18
N LEU A 461 9.79 9.66 -5.95
CA LEU A 461 10.88 8.93 -6.61
C LEU A 461 11.63 9.85 -7.58
N ILE A 462 12.95 9.74 -7.59
CA ILE A 462 13.83 10.48 -8.52
C ILE A 462 14.35 9.48 -9.57
N PRO A 463 13.84 9.52 -10.81
CA PRO A 463 14.23 8.55 -11.83
C PRO A 463 15.69 8.71 -12.22
N ARG A 464 16.41 7.59 -12.30
CA ARG A 464 17.83 7.55 -12.66
C ARG A 464 17.99 6.87 -14.01
N VAL A 465 18.51 7.61 -15.00
CA VAL A 465 18.68 7.12 -16.39
C VAL A 465 20.10 6.59 -16.61
N PHE A 466 20.19 5.41 -17.22
CA PHE A 466 21.39 4.66 -17.55
C PHE A 466 21.41 4.26 -19.03
N MET A 467 22.60 4.14 -19.62
CA MET A 467 22.83 3.58 -20.95
C MET A 467 23.43 2.18 -20.80
N PHE A 468 22.57 1.16 -20.80
CA PHE A 468 22.95 -0.19 -20.43
C PHE A 468 23.36 -1.00 -21.67
N LYS A 469 24.50 -1.69 -21.61
CA LYS A 469 25.04 -2.45 -22.74
C LYS A 469 24.80 -3.96 -22.60
N PRO A 470 24.76 -4.73 -23.70
CA PRO A 470 24.77 -6.19 -23.63
C PRO A 470 25.96 -6.67 -22.77
N GLY A 471 25.71 -7.62 -21.87
CA GLY A 471 26.70 -8.12 -20.90
C GLY A 471 26.95 -7.22 -19.67
N GLU A 472 26.23 -6.11 -19.51
CA GLU A 472 26.18 -5.37 -18.24
C GLU A 472 25.13 -5.95 -17.27
N VAL A 473 25.39 -5.75 -15.98
CA VAL A 473 24.54 -6.16 -14.85
C VAL A 473 24.25 -4.94 -13.98
N MET A 474 23.01 -4.84 -13.48
CA MET A 474 22.55 -3.79 -12.59
C MET A 474 22.01 -4.39 -11.29
N PHE A 475 22.63 -4.05 -10.17
CA PHE A 475 22.11 -4.31 -8.83
C PHE A 475 21.28 -3.13 -8.34
N ILE A 476 20.13 -3.41 -7.74
CA ILE A 476 19.30 -2.46 -7.00
C ILE A 476 19.17 -3.03 -5.59
N THR A 477 20.00 -2.51 -4.67
CA THR A 477 20.32 -3.18 -3.39
C THR A 477 20.83 -4.63 -3.58
N GLY A 478 20.86 -5.43 -2.51
CA GLY A 478 21.10 -6.88 -2.56
C GLY A 478 19.84 -7.70 -2.85
N LEU A 479 18.69 -7.05 -3.00
CA LEU A 479 17.39 -7.69 -3.25
C LEU A 479 17.02 -7.83 -4.72
N SER A 480 17.74 -7.19 -5.66
CA SER A 480 17.43 -7.30 -7.08
C SER A 480 18.66 -7.14 -7.97
N ARG A 481 18.74 -8.00 -8.98
CA ARG A 481 19.77 -7.98 -10.04
C ARG A 481 19.10 -8.08 -11.41
N LEU A 482 19.56 -7.27 -12.37
CA LEU A 482 19.09 -7.26 -13.76
C LEU A 482 20.29 -7.43 -14.70
N ASP A 483 20.29 -8.51 -15.49
CA ASP A 483 21.33 -8.83 -16.48
C ASP A 483 20.78 -8.60 -17.90
N TYR A 484 21.52 -7.88 -18.74
CA TYR A 484 21.19 -7.76 -20.17
C TYR A 484 21.92 -8.85 -20.96
N ILE A 485 21.23 -9.96 -21.20
CA ILE A 485 21.82 -11.21 -21.70
C ILE A 485 21.83 -11.34 -23.23
N GLN A 486 20.82 -10.78 -23.92
CA GLN A 486 20.65 -10.95 -25.36
C GLN A 486 20.15 -9.66 -26.00
N GLY A 487 20.89 -9.14 -26.97
CA GLY A 487 20.60 -7.92 -27.71
C GLY A 487 21.89 -7.37 -28.31
N GLN A 488 21.80 -6.49 -29.31
CA GLN A 488 22.99 -5.96 -30.00
C GLN A 488 23.28 -4.51 -29.59
N ASN A 489 22.25 -3.70 -29.37
CA ASN A 489 22.42 -2.27 -29.10
C ASN A 489 22.40 -1.94 -27.60
N PRO A 490 23.05 -0.85 -27.18
CA PRO A 490 22.83 -0.28 -25.85
C PRO A 490 21.41 0.27 -25.70
N ILE A 491 20.75 -0.07 -24.60
CA ILE A 491 19.36 0.31 -24.29
C ILE A 491 19.31 1.37 -23.20
N ALA A 492 18.29 2.24 -23.24
CA ALA A 492 18.08 3.23 -22.19
C ALA A 492 17.25 2.62 -21.06
N ILE A 493 17.82 2.55 -19.86
CA ILE A 493 17.16 2.05 -18.66
C ILE A 493 16.91 3.21 -17.70
N THR A 494 15.69 3.31 -17.18
CA THR A 494 15.31 4.31 -16.18
C THR A 494 14.83 3.60 -14.93
N VAL A 495 15.55 3.78 -13.82
CA VAL A 495 15.24 3.15 -12.54
C VAL A 495 14.40 4.10 -11.69
N PHE A 496 13.20 3.65 -11.33
CA PHE A 496 12.24 4.34 -10.46
C PHE A 496 12.24 3.66 -9.10
N THR A 497 13.10 4.16 -8.20
CA THR A 497 13.31 3.64 -6.84
C THR A 497 13.73 4.80 -5.93
N ASP A 498 13.63 4.65 -4.60
CA ASP A 498 14.06 5.70 -3.66
C ASP A 498 15.53 6.08 -3.90
N ILE A 499 15.83 7.38 -3.86
CA ILE A 499 17.15 7.91 -4.21
C ILE A 499 18.25 7.47 -3.23
N SER A 500 17.88 7.13 -1.99
CA SER A 500 18.81 6.62 -0.97
C SER A 500 19.25 5.18 -1.23
N LEU A 501 18.53 4.43 -2.09
CA LEU A 501 18.88 3.05 -2.42
C LEU A 501 20.00 3.00 -3.47
N PRO A 502 21.05 2.18 -3.24
CA PRO A 502 22.15 2.02 -4.18
C PRO A 502 21.68 1.34 -5.47
N VAL A 503 22.08 1.93 -6.59
CA VAL A 503 22.00 1.30 -7.92
C VAL A 503 23.43 1.20 -8.44
N ILE A 504 23.89 -0.01 -8.74
CA ILE A 504 25.27 -0.33 -9.07
C ILE A 504 25.30 -1.06 -10.41
N THR A 505 26.21 -0.68 -11.28
CA THR A 505 26.33 -1.20 -12.65
C THR A 505 27.73 -1.80 -12.86
N LEU A 506 27.79 -3.04 -13.33
CA LEU A 506 29.00 -3.87 -13.45
C LEU A 506 28.97 -4.69 -14.75
N LYS A 507 30.06 -5.41 -15.06
CA LYS A 507 30.06 -6.45 -16.09
C LYS A 507 29.50 -7.76 -15.51
N SER A 508 28.90 -8.58 -16.38
CA SER A 508 28.37 -9.90 -16.00
C SER A 508 29.43 -10.83 -15.39
N SER A 509 30.68 -10.79 -15.87
CA SER A 509 31.82 -11.55 -15.33
C SER A 509 32.08 -11.32 -13.84
N ASP A 510 31.77 -10.13 -13.34
CA ASP A 510 32.18 -9.69 -12.01
C ASP A 510 31.00 -9.78 -11.01
N ALA A 511 29.79 -10.06 -11.50
CA ALA A 511 28.54 -9.87 -10.77
C ALA A 511 28.37 -10.83 -9.59
N ASP A 512 28.67 -12.11 -9.76
CA ASP A 512 28.52 -13.12 -8.70
C ASP A 512 29.53 -12.90 -7.57
N SER A 513 30.81 -12.69 -7.93
CA SER A 513 31.87 -12.32 -6.99
C SER A 513 31.56 -11.02 -6.23
N TYR A 514 31.02 -10.01 -6.94
CA TYR A 514 30.59 -8.77 -6.31
C TYR A 514 29.42 -8.99 -5.35
N TYR A 515 28.43 -9.80 -5.71
CA TYR A 515 27.29 -10.08 -4.84
C TYR A 515 27.73 -10.76 -3.54
N SER A 516 28.44 -11.89 -3.64
CA SER A 516 28.94 -12.66 -2.49
C SER A 516 29.83 -11.82 -1.55
N LYS A 517 30.59 -10.86 -2.08
CA LYS A 517 31.48 -10.00 -1.28
C LYS A 517 30.79 -8.79 -0.63
N ASN A 518 29.62 -8.37 -1.09
CA ASN A 518 29.00 -7.10 -0.66
C ASN A 518 27.54 -7.23 -0.16
N ILE A 519 26.98 -8.44 -0.15
CA ILE A 519 25.71 -8.76 0.51
C ILE A 519 25.84 -8.61 2.04
N GLY A 520 24.77 -8.19 2.73
CA GLY A 520 24.84 -7.84 4.16
C GLY A 520 25.78 -6.67 4.46
N GLY A 521 26.02 -5.77 3.49
CA GLY A 521 27.02 -4.72 3.59
C GLY A 521 26.58 -3.38 3.03
N ASN A 522 27.22 -2.31 3.51
CA ASN A 522 26.87 -0.90 3.22
C ASN A 522 26.77 -0.52 1.73
N LYS A 523 27.40 -1.26 0.80
CA LYS A 523 27.28 -0.99 -0.64
C LYS A 523 25.94 -1.42 -1.22
N LEU A 524 25.39 -2.54 -0.75
CA LEU A 524 24.08 -3.05 -1.18
C LEU A 524 22.95 -2.62 -0.23
N LYS A 525 23.26 -2.19 1.00
CA LYS A 525 22.38 -1.65 2.06
C LYS A 525 21.28 -2.56 2.61
N VAL A 526 20.64 -3.35 1.75
CA VAL A 526 19.55 -4.25 2.10
C VAL A 526 19.80 -5.59 1.38
N PRO A 527 19.79 -6.74 2.06
CA PRO A 527 19.70 -6.90 3.52
C PRO A 527 20.81 -6.18 4.30
N ILE A 528 20.50 -5.83 5.56
CA ILE A 528 21.42 -5.09 6.45
C ILE A 528 22.51 -6.03 6.99
N ASP A 529 22.12 -7.24 7.39
CA ASP A 529 22.98 -8.24 8.02
C ASP A 529 22.98 -9.56 7.23
N ASN A 530 23.21 -10.68 7.93
CA ASN A 530 23.09 -12.03 7.41
C ASN A 530 21.76 -12.30 6.68
N THR A 531 21.84 -13.17 5.67
CA THR A 531 20.79 -13.45 4.69
C THR A 531 19.84 -14.59 5.08
N ASP A 532 20.00 -15.23 6.25
CA ASP A 532 19.27 -16.45 6.63
C ASP A 532 17.73 -16.34 6.52
N HIS A 533 17.18 -15.13 6.68
CA HIS A 533 15.74 -14.87 6.55
C HIS A 533 15.25 -14.71 5.10
N LEU A 534 16.16 -14.64 4.13
CA LEU A 534 15.87 -14.41 2.72
C LEU A 534 16.17 -15.65 1.87
N PRO A 535 15.24 -16.09 1.00
CA PRO A 535 15.54 -17.12 0.02
C PRO A 535 16.57 -16.62 -1.02
N SER A 536 17.33 -17.54 -1.58
CA SER A 536 18.33 -17.25 -2.62
C SER A 536 17.74 -16.49 -3.82
N LEU A 537 18.56 -15.71 -4.49
CA LEU A 537 18.17 -14.98 -5.70
C LEU A 537 17.90 -15.94 -6.87
N VAL A 538 16.64 -16.10 -7.27
CA VAL A 538 16.23 -16.93 -8.41
C VAL A 538 15.92 -16.07 -9.62
N ALA A 539 16.40 -16.50 -10.79
CA ALA A 539 16.23 -15.81 -12.06
C ALA A 539 14.83 -16.01 -12.67
N ARG A 540 14.26 -14.92 -13.19
CA ARG A 540 13.19 -14.92 -14.19
C ARG A 540 13.71 -14.32 -15.50
N TYR A 541 13.23 -14.83 -16.62
CA TYR A 541 13.60 -14.37 -17.95
C TYR A 541 12.45 -13.57 -18.55
N PHE A 542 12.78 -12.46 -19.20
CA PHE A 542 11.84 -11.61 -19.92
C PHE A 542 12.38 -11.29 -21.30
N GLU A 543 11.53 -11.46 -22.31
CA GLU A 543 11.78 -11.04 -23.68
C GLU A 543 10.96 -9.78 -23.95
N VAL A 544 11.57 -8.75 -24.54
CA VAL A 544 10.91 -7.45 -24.80
C VAL A 544 11.20 -7.00 -26.22
N ILE A 545 10.15 -6.67 -26.96
CA ILE A 545 10.22 -6.15 -28.34
C ILE A 545 10.14 -4.63 -28.31
N GLY A 546 11.10 -3.96 -28.94
CA GLY A 546 11.25 -2.51 -28.89
C GLY A 546 10.25 -1.73 -29.72
N ASN A 547 9.68 -0.67 -29.11
CA ASN A 547 8.77 0.28 -29.77
C ASN A 547 9.47 1.58 -30.23
N GLY A 548 10.78 1.71 -30.00
CA GLY A 548 11.61 2.84 -30.41
C GLY A 548 12.07 3.71 -29.23
N THR A 549 13.24 4.33 -29.38
CA THR A 549 13.95 5.08 -28.33
C THR A 549 13.38 6.48 -28.01
N ARG A 550 12.17 6.80 -28.48
CA ARG A 550 11.48 8.07 -28.17
C ARG A 550 10.66 7.99 -26.89
N THR A 551 10.13 6.82 -26.59
CA THR A 551 9.28 6.53 -25.43
C THR A 551 9.78 5.30 -24.70
N LEU A 552 9.32 5.10 -23.47
CA LEU A 552 9.47 3.82 -22.78
C LEU A 552 8.68 2.73 -23.54
N THR A 553 9.23 1.52 -23.56
CA THR A 553 8.67 0.34 -24.21
C THR A 553 7.98 -0.57 -23.20
N ALA A 554 8.61 -0.87 -22.07
CA ALA A 554 8.06 -1.74 -21.03
C ALA A 554 8.65 -1.38 -19.65
N ASP A 555 7.98 -1.82 -18.58
CA ASP A 555 8.47 -1.76 -17.20
C ASP A 555 8.70 -3.17 -16.64
N ILE A 556 9.81 -3.38 -15.95
CA ILE A 556 10.03 -4.50 -15.03
C ILE A 556 9.68 -4.00 -13.63
N GLN A 557 8.57 -4.46 -13.07
CA GLN A 557 8.18 -4.16 -11.69
C GLN A 557 9.00 -5.02 -10.72
N LEU A 558 9.45 -4.40 -9.62
CA LEU A 558 10.25 -5.02 -8.56
C LEU A 558 9.57 -4.71 -7.22
N SER A 559 8.89 -5.71 -6.64
CA SER A 559 8.10 -5.52 -5.42
C SER A 559 8.88 -4.77 -4.35
N SER A 560 8.25 -3.72 -3.81
CA SER A 560 8.79 -2.90 -2.71
C SER A 560 10.06 -2.08 -3.03
N LEU A 561 10.69 -2.27 -4.20
CA LEU A 561 11.80 -1.46 -4.73
C LEU A 561 11.34 -0.45 -5.79
N GLY A 562 10.18 -0.67 -6.42
CA GLY A 562 9.63 0.18 -7.47
C GLY A 562 9.68 -0.52 -8.84
N TRP A 563 10.23 0.13 -9.86
CA TRP A 563 10.32 -0.49 -11.19
C TRP A 563 11.48 0.05 -12.04
N VAL A 564 11.77 -0.68 -13.11
CA VAL A 564 12.79 -0.36 -14.10
C VAL A 564 12.13 -0.26 -15.46
N SER A 565 12.04 0.94 -16.03
CA SER A 565 11.50 1.17 -17.37
C SER A 565 12.59 1.13 -18.43
N ILE A 566 12.28 0.59 -19.61
CA ILE A 566 13.25 0.33 -20.67
C ILE A 566 12.78 0.95 -21.98
N ALA A 567 13.66 1.64 -22.69
CA ALA A 567 13.44 2.10 -24.06
C ALA A 567 14.44 1.44 -25.02
N ILE A 568 13.91 0.79 -26.05
CA ILE A 568 14.58 -0.16 -26.95
C ILE A 568 14.38 0.31 -28.40
N GLN A 569 15.30 0.00 -29.30
CA GLN A 569 15.15 0.35 -30.72
C GLN A 569 13.97 -0.39 -31.37
N ARG A 570 13.31 0.24 -32.35
CA ARG A 570 12.08 -0.31 -32.94
C ARG A 570 12.36 -1.67 -33.61
N ALA A 571 11.54 -2.67 -33.28
CA ALA A 571 11.66 -4.06 -33.73
C ALA A 571 12.96 -4.79 -33.31
N GLU A 572 13.77 -4.23 -32.40
CA GLU A 572 14.83 -5.00 -31.73
C GLU A 572 14.21 -5.84 -30.60
N VAL A 573 14.59 -7.12 -30.54
CA VAL A 573 14.19 -8.04 -29.47
C VAL A 573 15.34 -8.17 -28.50
N ILE A 574 15.07 -7.97 -27.20
CA ILE A 574 16.06 -8.18 -26.14
C ILE A 574 15.62 -9.24 -25.13
N GLY A 575 16.59 -10.01 -24.65
CA GLY A 575 16.46 -10.92 -23.51
C GLY A 575 17.08 -10.30 -22.27
N LEU A 576 16.32 -10.30 -21.19
CA LEU A 576 16.70 -9.79 -19.87
C LEU A 576 16.50 -10.89 -18.83
N ARG A 577 17.40 -10.97 -17.85
CA ARG A 577 17.29 -11.89 -16.73
C ARG A 577 17.26 -11.10 -15.43
N VAL A 578 16.20 -11.28 -14.63
CA VAL A 578 15.99 -10.57 -13.37
C VAL A 578 16.03 -11.56 -12.22
N TYR A 579 16.87 -11.33 -11.22
CA TYR A 579 16.93 -12.14 -10.02
C TYR A 579 16.32 -11.38 -8.84
N THR A 580 15.50 -12.08 -8.07
CA THR A 580 14.83 -11.61 -6.85
C THR A 580 14.79 -12.76 -5.84
N PRO A 581 14.62 -12.50 -4.52
CA PRO A 581 14.52 -13.55 -3.51
C PRO A 581 13.41 -14.54 -3.86
N GLY A 582 13.75 -15.82 -4.05
CA GLY A 582 12.82 -16.87 -4.49
C GLY A 582 12.19 -16.65 -5.88
N GLY A 583 12.63 -15.65 -6.63
CA GLY A 583 12.03 -15.24 -7.91
C GLY A 583 10.69 -14.52 -7.75
N TYR A 584 10.37 -14.05 -6.54
CA TYR A 584 9.10 -13.41 -6.21
C TYR A 584 9.08 -11.91 -6.51
N GLY A 585 7.88 -11.35 -6.68
CA GLY A 585 7.69 -9.91 -6.77
C GLY A 585 8.17 -9.25 -8.07
N CYS A 586 8.64 -10.03 -9.05
CA CYS A 586 9.10 -9.52 -10.35
C CYS A 586 8.14 -9.85 -11.49
N HIS A 587 7.64 -8.80 -12.16
CA HIS A 587 6.62 -8.88 -13.23
C HIS A 587 6.95 -7.92 -14.39
N LEU A 588 6.67 -8.34 -15.63
CA LEU A 588 6.82 -7.51 -16.83
C LEU A 588 5.49 -6.82 -17.16
N ARG A 589 5.53 -5.49 -17.34
CA ARG A 589 4.41 -4.68 -17.83
C ARG A 589 4.77 -4.14 -19.22
N GLU A 590 4.15 -4.72 -20.25
CA GLU A 590 4.28 -4.30 -21.66
C GLU A 590 3.81 -2.86 -21.91
N THR A 591 2.90 -2.36 -21.06
CA THR A 591 2.49 -0.95 -21.06
C THR A 591 3.15 -0.26 -19.87
N PRO A 592 4.14 0.62 -20.07
CA PRO A 592 4.82 1.29 -18.98
C PRO A 592 3.91 2.34 -18.31
N VAL A 593 4.09 2.57 -17.00
CA VAL A 593 3.28 3.50 -16.21
C VAL A 593 3.48 4.96 -16.63
N LEU A 594 4.71 5.28 -17.04
CA LEU A 594 5.13 6.58 -17.57
C LEU A 594 5.73 6.35 -18.96
N SER A 595 5.62 7.31 -19.88
CA SER A 595 6.07 7.12 -21.27
C SER A 595 7.30 7.94 -21.65
N ASN A 596 7.53 9.09 -21.00
CA ASN A 596 8.58 10.03 -21.39
C ASN A 596 9.76 10.06 -20.40
N TYR A 597 10.67 9.10 -20.52
CA TYR A 597 11.88 9.06 -19.69
C TYR A 597 12.86 10.22 -19.94
N LYS A 598 12.81 10.87 -21.12
CA LYS A 598 13.77 11.90 -21.52
C LYS A 598 13.69 13.16 -20.66
N LYS A 599 12.54 13.42 -20.02
CA LYS A 599 12.43 14.54 -19.06
C LYS A 599 13.32 14.37 -17.82
N PHE A 600 13.69 13.13 -17.47
CA PHE A 600 14.60 12.80 -16.37
C PHE A 600 16.06 12.67 -16.84
N GLN A 601 16.32 12.71 -18.14
CA GLN A 601 17.64 12.52 -18.75
C GLN A 601 18.37 13.86 -18.93
N GLY A 602 19.20 14.22 -17.96
CA GLY A 602 20.17 15.31 -18.09
C GLY A 602 21.42 14.92 -18.88
N PRO A 603 22.51 15.73 -18.83
CA PRO A 603 23.74 15.44 -19.56
C PRO A 603 24.42 14.17 -19.04
N ARG A 604 25.10 13.43 -19.94
CA ARG A 604 25.82 12.20 -19.60
C ARG A 604 27.01 12.49 -18.66
N ILE A 605 27.18 11.67 -17.63
CA ILE A 605 28.33 11.76 -16.73
C ILE A 605 29.53 11.09 -17.41
N LYS A 606 30.58 11.87 -17.68
CA LYS A 606 31.83 11.40 -18.33
C LYS A 606 32.38 10.16 -17.61
N GLY A 607 32.89 9.19 -18.36
CA GLY A 607 33.46 7.95 -17.82
C GLY A 607 32.44 6.93 -17.29
N THR A 608 31.14 7.19 -17.35
CA THR A 608 30.11 6.27 -16.79
C THR A 608 29.01 5.92 -17.79
N ASN A 609 28.20 4.91 -17.43
CA ASN A 609 26.94 4.60 -18.09
C ASN A 609 25.74 5.40 -17.55
N ARG A 610 25.97 6.46 -16.76
CA ARG A 610 24.92 7.24 -16.06
C ARG A 610 24.70 8.61 -16.70
N TYR A 611 23.47 9.09 -16.63
CA TYR A 611 23.14 10.50 -16.89
C TYR A 611 22.94 11.23 -15.56
N LYS A 612 23.24 12.54 -15.53
CA LYS A 612 22.75 13.40 -14.43
C LYS A 612 21.23 13.40 -14.51
N TRP A 613 20.54 13.24 -13.38
CA TRP A 613 19.09 13.43 -13.37
C TRP A 613 18.76 14.92 -13.55
N THR A 614 17.80 15.21 -14.42
CA THR A 614 17.15 16.52 -14.46
C THR A 614 15.98 16.53 -13.50
N ILE A 615 15.87 17.59 -12.70
CA ILE A 615 14.64 17.91 -11.98
C ILE A 615 13.58 18.31 -13.02
N PRO A 616 12.44 17.61 -13.09
CA PRO A 616 11.31 18.03 -13.91
C PRO A 616 10.69 19.32 -13.37
N SER A 617 10.57 20.33 -14.22
CA SER A 617 9.71 21.50 -14.00
C SER A 617 8.21 21.17 -14.09
#